data_AF-A0A1C5ARR7-F1
#
_entry.id   AF-A0A1C5ARR7-F1
#
_cell.length_a   1.000
_cell.length_b   1.000
_cell.length_c   1.000
_cell.angle_alpha   90.00
_cell.angle_beta   90.00
_cell.angle_gamma   90.00
#
_symmetry.space_group_name_H-M   'P 1'
#
loop_
_entity.id
_entity.type
_entity.pdbx_description
1 polymer ?
#
loop_
_entity_poly.entity_id
_entity_poly.type
_entity_poly.pdbx_seq_one_letter_code
_entity_poly.pdbx_strand_id
1 'polypeptide(L)'
;MVDSVFVMPGTVAAPRTGILRDLHSRYETVREALTRIDKAARELGLPDISTRLIEDVAGERPYSPEVQYLEIFAVSLSTYHLLVAEGVEPVAIVGQSIGELWALAAAGHVSVGDAARLAVARSRALTRQAWPGTMLAVGVDGRRAESLAGLIGHPHLVLACENTPRQSVLSGPRRQIDEAERVAEALGWPSVRLDVPHPTHTPAVAQAARDLLATAPRVSYGGGRWRVSSPWLGRDIGDEDPVELVAGALTAQVRMLHTVRALHAAGADTFIECGEWPVVTRFVEASVPGIQSVVPLSEHDPVAAVRALVAGRTETVSPQVRTPASPPFPATPPPVAAAPPVPARPAPTLVLPPPVATIPAPAVPTVPAVPTVPAAAVPAAPIAPAVPPAPPAPIAPTPPVPSVLAPPTPQAPVTPASPATVDHVSSASDADGQYAVVLTEIRALYGDYLGYPPELLGDDDGLESDLGVESLKQVALLGRVADRYGLPDLRANTSLLTVGTLGRIAQAVVQARGEATAR
;
A
#
# COMPACT_ATOMS: atom_id res chain seq x y z
N MET A 1 26.88 -1.46 -16.77
CA MET A 1 26.33 -1.68 -15.41
C MET A 1 24.82 -1.70 -15.59
N VAL A 2 24.13 -2.68 -15.02
CA VAL A 2 22.66 -2.67 -15.00
C VAL A 2 22.27 -1.70 -13.91
N ASP A 3 21.63 -0.60 -14.29
CA ASP A 3 21.27 0.46 -13.35
C ASP A 3 19.98 0.03 -12.63
N SER A 4 20.16 -0.84 -11.62
CA SER A 4 19.05 -1.46 -10.90
C SER A 4 18.46 -0.53 -9.86
N VAL A 5 17.14 -0.43 -9.80
CA VAL A 5 16.41 0.26 -8.73
C VAL A 5 15.74 -0.76 -7.84
N PHE A 6 15.89 -0.63 -6.53
CA PHE A 6 15.12 -1.44 -5.59
C PHE A 6 13.82 -0.72 -5.25
N VAL A 7 12.71 -1.44 -5.36
CA VAL A 7 11.38 -0.91 -5.04
C VAL A 7 10.86 -1.57 -3.76
N MET A 8 10.50 -0.75 -2.78
CA MET A 8 9.95 -1.18 -1.50
C MET A 8 8.43 -1.03 -1.52
N PRO A 9 7.66 -2.11 -1.27
CA PRO A 9 6.21 -2.04 -1.25
C PRO A 9 5.72 -1.23 -0.04
N GLY A 10 4.54 -0.62 -0.19
CA GLY A 10 3.82 -0.01 0.92
C GLY A 10 3.00 -1.04 1.68
N THR A 11 1.75 -0.69 1.99
CA THR A 11 0.82 -1.64 2.59
C THR A 11 0.39 -2.68 1.55
N VAL A 12 0.65 -3.95 1.84
CA VAL A 12 0.25 -5.11 1.04
C VAL A 12 -0.35 -6.17 1.95
N ALA A 13 -0.93 -7.22 1.36
CA ALA A 13 -1.39 -8.37 2.13
C ALA A 13 -0.26 -8.93 3.02
N ALA A 14 -0.63 -9.48 4.17
CA ALA A 14 0.32 -10.06 5.11
C ALA A 14 1.20 -11.11 4.40
N PRO A 15 2.52 -11.10 4.60
CA PRO A 15 3.39 -12.11 4.00
C PRO A 15 3.05 -13.53 4.45
N ARG A 16 3.35 -14.51 3.61
CA ARG A 16 3.15 -15.93 3.96
C ARG A 16 4.08 -16.41 5.07
N THR A 17 3.62 -17.44 5.76
CA THR A 17 4.38 -18.12 6.81
C THR A 17 5.60 -18.81 6.20
N GLY A 18 6.71 -18.88 6.94
CA GLY A 18 7.93 -19.51 6.45
C GLY A 18 8.64 -18.83 5.27
N ILE A 19 8.13 -17.69 4.75
CA ILE A 19 8.69 -17.01 3.57
C ILE A 19 10.16 -16.60 3.74
N LEU A 20 10.62 -16.36 4.97
CA LEU A 20 12.01 -15.99 5.26
C LEU A 20 12.88 -17.13 5.75
N ARG A 21 12.38 -18.38 5.82
CA ARG A 21 13.11 -19.52 6.39
C ARG A 21 14.47 -19.75 5.74
N ASP A 22 14.49 -19.83 4.41
CA ASP A 22 15.72 -20.06 3.65
C ASP A 22 16.69 -18.87 3.77
N LEU A 23 16.19 -17.65 3.58
CA LEU A 23 16.98 -16.41 3.69
C LEU A 23 17.61 -16.26 5.09
N HIS A 24 16.83 -16.52 6.14
CA HIS A 24 17.31 -16.49 7.52
C HIS A 24 18.44 -17.50 7.75
N SER A 25 18.38 -18.70 7.14
CA SER A 25 19.45 -19.70 7.25
C SER A 25 20.73 -19.28 6.53
N ARG A 26 20.62 -18.60 5.39
CA ARG A 26 21.74 -18.29 4.50
C ARG A 26 22.49 -17.02 4.86
N TYR A 27 21.80 -15.96 5.28
CA TYR A 27 22.38 -14.62 5.38
C TYR A 27 22.40 -14.11 6.82
N GLU A 28 23.59 -13.79 7.34
CA GLU A 28 23.76 -13.22 8.68
C GLU A 28 23.07 -11.87 8.81
N THR A 29 23.15 -11.03 7.77
CA THR A 29 22.50 -9.72 7.74
C THR A 29 20.97 -9.80 7.88
N VAL A 30 20.35 -10.86 7.36
CA VAL A 30 18.92 -11.15 7.55
C VAL A 30 18.63 -11.47 9.02
N ARG A 31 19.44 -12.34 9.65
CA ARG A 31 19.29 -12.68 11.08
C ARG A 31 19.44 -11.45 11.98
N GLU A 32 20.44 -10.61 11.71
CA GLU A 32 20.65 -9.38 12.47
C GLU A 32 19.48 -8.40 12.32
N ALA A 33 18.98 -8.20 11.09
CA ALA A 33 17.86 -7.31 10.83
C ALA A 33 16.60 -7.78 11.57
N LEU A 34 16.28 -9.08 11.48
CA LEU A 34 15.14 -9.68 12.19
C LEU A 34 15.28 -9.56 13.70
N THR A 35 16.48 -9.80 14.25
CA THR A 35 16.75 -9.62 15.69
C THR A 35 16.51 -8.18 16.15
N ARG A 36 16.88 -7.18 15.33
CA ARG A 36 16.63 -5.75 15.64
C ARG A 36 15.14 -5.42 15.57
N ILE A 37 14.41 -5.99 14.61
CA ILE A 37 12.95 -5.82 14.49
C ILE A 37 12.24 -6.46 15.69
N ASP A 38 12.58 -7.70 16.07
CA ASP A 38 12.00 -8.40 17.21
C ASP A 38 12.27 -7.69 18.53
N LYS A 39 13.48 -7.17 18.71
CA LYS A 39 13.80 -6.34 19.88
C LYS A 39 12.87 -5.12 19.97
N ALA A 40 12.71 -4.39 18.86
CA ALA A 40 11.80 -3.24 18.81
C ALA A 40 10.34 -3.65 19.05
N ALA A 41 9.90 -4.76 18.45
CA ALA A 41 8.55 -5.30 18.64
C ALA A 41 8.28 -5.63 20.13
N ARG A 42 9.18 -6.34 20.80
CA ARG A 42 9.07 -6.69 22.22
C ARG A 42 9.04 -5.47 23.14
N GLU A 43 9.89 -4.47 22.89
CA GLU A 43 9.88 -3.20 23.63
C GLU A 43 8.52 -2.48 23.52
N LEU A 44 7.77 -2.72 22.45
CA LEU A 44 6.47 -2.14 22.19
C LEU A 44 5.30 -3.06 22.59
N GLY A 45 5.57 -4.23 23.17
CA GLY A 45 4.56 -5.21 23.58
C GLY A 45 3.95 -6.00 22.42
N LEU A 46 4.66 -6.13 21.30
CA LEU A 46 4.28 -6.91 20.13
C LEU A 46 5.02 -8.27 20.12
N PRO A 47 4.48 -9.30 19.43
CA PRO A 47 5.16 -10.59 19.29
C PRO A 47 6.44 -10.47 18.47
N ASP A 48 7.30 -11.49 18.59
CA ASP A 48 8.46 -11.63 17.70
C ASP A 48 7.96 -11.86 16.26
N ILE A 49 8.46 -11.03 15.35
CA ILE A 49 8.07 -11.00 13.94
C ILE A 49 8.82 -12.07 13.17
N SER A 50 10.06 -12.37 13.55
CA SER A 50 10.88 -13.40 12.90
C SER A 50 10.24 -14.80 12.96
N THR A 51 9.76 -15.22 14.14
CA THR A 51 9.04 -16.50 14.32
C THR A 51 7.90 -16.63 13.33
N ARG A 52 7.17 -15.55 13.11
CA ARG A 52 6.00 -15.51 12.22
C ARG A 52 6.39 -15.71 10.74
N LEU A 53 7.59 -15.30 10.34
CA LEU A 53 8.05 -15.34 8.95
C LEU A 53 9.00 -16.51 8.65
N ILE A 54 9.57 -17.16 9.66
CA ILE A 54 10.50 -18.30 9.52
C ILE A 54 9.79 -19.63 9.72
N GLU A 55 8.85 -19.68 10.66
CA GLU A 55 8.13 -20.90 11.00
C GLU A 55 6.88 -21.07 10.14
N ASP A 56 6.59 -22.33 9.79
CA ASP A 56 5.27 -22.70 9.29
C ASP A 56 4.34 -22.90 10.47
N VAL A 57 3.64 -21.83 10.84
CA VAL A 57 2.60 -21.93 11.87
C VAL A 57 1.26 -22.06 11.17
N ALA A 58 0.62 -23.22 11.32
CA ALA A 58 -0.74 -23.47 10.85
C ALA A 58 -1.77 -22.72 11.73
N GLY A 59 -2.81 -22.19 11.11
CA GLY A 59 -3.95 -21.55 11.79
C GLY A 59 -3.98 -20.02 11.68
N GLU A 60 -5.11 -19.44 12.09
CA GLU A 60 -5.31 -17.99 12.14
C GLU A 60 -4.42 -17.36 13.21
N ARG A 61 -3.75 -16.25 12.86
CA ARG A 61 -2.89 -15.52 13.78
C ARG A 61 -3.58 -14.22 14.20
N PRO A 62 -3.52 -13.86 15.49
CA PRO A 62 -3.88 -12.52 15.93
C PRO A 62 -3.12 -11.50 15.09
N TYR A 63 -3.88 -10.57 14.54
CA TYR A 63 -3.42 -9.63 13.53
C TYR A 63 -3.70 -8.21 14.01
N SER A 64 -2.67 -7.39 14.05
CA SER A 64 -2.81 -5.96 14.23
C SER A 64 -2.11 -5.24 13.08
N PRO A 65 -2.53 -4.00 12.75
CA PRO A 65 -1.85 -3.21 11.73
C PRO A 65 -0.34 -3.09 11.99
N GLU A 66 0.07 -2.95 13.26
CA GLU A 66 1.48 -2.89 13.65
C GLU A 66 2.24 -4.16 13.27
N VAL A 67 1.66 -5.33 13.54
CA VAL A 67 2.29 -6.61 13.20
C VAL A 67 2.42 -6.75 11.68
N GLN A 68 1.37 -6.40 10.92
CA GLN A 68 1.43 -6.40 9.45
C GLN A 68 2.55 -5.51 8.92
N TYR A 69 2.65 -4.27 9.40
CA TYR A 69 3.69 -3.35 8.93
C TYR A 69 5.10 -3.87 9.23
N LEU A 70 5.31 -4.47 10.40
CA LEU A 70 6.60 -5.05 10.75
C LEU A 70 6.91 -6.32 9.96
N GLU A 71 5.91 -7.14 9.62
CA GLU A 71 6.09 -8.30 8.74
C GLU A 71 6.51 -7.86 7.32
N ILE A 72 5.82 -6.87 6.74
CA ILE A 72 6.17 -6.30 5.43
C ILE A 72 7.59 -5.72 5.47
N PHE A 73 7.92 -4.97 6.54
CA PHE A 73 9.24 -4.39 6.73
C PHE A 73 10.34 -5.45 6.80
N ALA A 74 10.13 -6.50 7.60
CA ALA A 74 11.05 -7.60 7.77
C ALA A 74 11.30 -8.34 6.45
N VAL A 75 10.25 -8.60 5.67
CA VAL A 75 10.39 -9.21 4.33
C VAL A 75 11.17 -8.28 3.40
N SER A 76 10.83 -6.99 3.36
CA SER A 76 11.48 -6.02 2.48
C SER A 76 12.98 -5.91 2.75
N LEU A 77 13.37 -5.81 4.03
CA LEU A 77 14.77 -5.77 4.45
C LEU A 77 15.51 -7.09 4.18
N SER A 78 14.83 -8.22 4.33
CA SER A 78 15.45 -9.52 4.07
C SER A 78 15.74 -9.71 2.58
N THR A 79 14.81 -9.31 1.69
CA THR A 79 15.04 -9.33 0.24
C THR A 79 16.14 -8.34 -0.17
N TYR A 80 16.20 -7.16 0.43
CA TYR A 80 17.32 -6.22 0.24
C TYR A 80 18.66 -6.86 0.63
N HIS A 81 18.74 -7.50 1.79
CA HIS A 81 19.96 -8.14 2.26
C HIS A 81 20.40 -9.32 1.38
N LEU A 82 19.45 -10.11 0.87
CA LEU A 82 19.68 -11.12 -0.18
C LEU A 82 20.32 -10.47 -1.42
N LEU A 83 19.72 -9.42 -1.96
CA LEU A 83 20.18 -8.76 -3.17
C LEU A 83 21.62 -8.25 -3.03
N VAL A 84 21.91 -7.55 -1.93
CA VAL A 84 23.26 -7.02 -1.67
C VAL A 84 24.28 -8.14 -1.44
N ALA A 85 23.90 -9.21 -0.74
CA ALA A 85 24.79 -10.36 -0.50
C ALA A 85 25.15 -11.11 -1.78
N GLU A 86 24.23 -11.17 -2.75
CA GLU A 86 24.47 -11.77 -4.07
C GLU A 86 25.08 -10.77 -5.09
N GLY A 87 25.54 -9.60 -4.63
CA GLY A 87 26.27 -8.64 -5.47
C GLY A 87 25.38 -7.78 -6.38
N VAL A 88 24.10 -7.62 -6.05
CA VAL A 88 23.21 -6.64 -6.69
C VAL A 88 23.23 -5.34 -5.87
N GLU A 89 23.66 -4.26 -6.49
CA GLU A 89 23.72 -2.95 -5.87
C GLU A 89 22.71 -2.01 -6.56
N PRO A 90 21.87 -1.30 -5.80
CA PRO A 90 20.92 -0.38 -6.38
C PRO A 90 21.59 0.95 -6.72
N VAL A 91 21.22 1.54 -7.87
CA VAL A 91 21.51 2.96 -8.15
C VAL A 91 20.61 3.87 -7.34
N ALA A 92 19.42 3.41 -6.94
CA ALA A 92 18.48 4.09 -6.05
C ALA A 92 17.54 3.10 -5.38
N ILE A 93 16.99 3.48 -4.23
CA ILE A 93 15.86 2.80 -3.61
C ILE A 93 14.65 3.72 -3.64
N VAL A 94 13.49 3.21 -4.00
CA VAL A 94 12.21 3.95 -3.96
C VAL A 94 11.20 3.16 -3.14
N GLY A 95 10.40 3.84 -2.34
CA GLY A 95 9.38 3.19 -1.53
C GLY A 95 7.98 3.74 -1.80
N GLN A 96 6.99 2.86 -1.92
CA GLN A 96 5.60 3.27 -2.08
C GLN A 96 4.99 3.56 -0.70
N SER A 97 4.54 4.80 -0.47
CA SER A 97 3.92 5.19 0.80
C SER A 97 4.81 4.84 2.02
N ILE A 98 4.35 4.02 2.97
CA ILE A 98 5.16 3.56 4.12
C ILE A 98 6.42 2.80 3.67
N GLY A 99 6.43 2.28 2.44
CA GLY A 99 7.59 1.75 1.74
C GLY A 99 8.83 2.64 1.81
N GLU A 100 8.64 3.96 1.86
CA GLU A 100 9.75 4.92 1.94
C GLU A 100 10.52 4.80 3.26
N LEU A 101 9.86 4.43 4.36
CA LEU A 101 10.52 4.14 5.64
C LEU A 101 11.38 2.86 5.55
N TRP A 102 10.92 1.85 4.81
CA TRP A 102 11.71 0.65 4.54
C TRP A 102 12.93 0.98 3.68
N ALA A 103 12.74 1.85 2.68
CA ALA A 103 13.81 2.32 1.81
C ALA A 103 14.89 3.08 2.59
N LEU A 104 14.50 3.98 3.49
CA LEU A 104 15.42 4.70 4.39
C LEU A 104 16.22 3.75 5.29
N ALA A 105 15.59 2.70 5.81
CA ALA A 105 16.26 1.70 6.63
C ALA A 105 17.22 0.82 5.81
N ALA A 106 16.79 0.34 4.64
CA ALA A 106 17.64 -0.43 3.72
C ALA A 106 18.84 0.39 3.23
N ALA A 107 18.63 1.67 2.93
CA ALA A 107 19.67 2.62 2.59
C ALA A 107 20.62 2.95 3.74
N GLY A 108 20.29 2.60 4.98
CA GLY A 108 21.12 2.90 6.16
C GLY A 108 21.03 4.35 6.65
N HIS A 109 20.02 5.11 6.19
CA HIS A 109 19.73 6.45 6.71
C HIS A 109 19.00 6.40 8.05
N VAL A 110 18.21 5.34 8.28
CA VAL A 110 17.52 5.09 9.55
C VAL A 110 17.93 3.72 10.08
N SER A 111 18.14 3.58 11.39
CA SER A 111 18.45 2.27 11.97
C SER A 111 17.23 1.34 11.85
N VAL A 112 17.46 0.04 11.65
CA VAL A 112 16.36 -0.95 11.54
C VAL A 112 15.41 -0.90 12.74
N GLY A 113 15.97 -0.77 13.95
CA GLY A 113 15.17 -0.70 15.18
C GLY A 113 14.33 0.58 15.28
N ASP A 114 14.87 1.72 14.83
CA ASP A 114 14.14 2.99 14.87
C ASP A 114 13.09 3.07 13.77
N ALA A 115 13.35 2.51 12.59
CA ALA A 115 12.35 2.35 11.54
C ALA A 115 11.18 1.49 12.02
N ALA A 116 11.44 0.37 12.71
CA ALA A 116 10.39 -0.45 13.31
C ALA A 116 9.58 0.33 14.36
N ARG A 117 10.25 1.05 15.27
CA ARG A 117 9.58 1.89 16.28
C ARG A 117 8.74 3.00 15.66
N LEU A 118 9.25 3.65 14.62
CA LEU A 118 8.55 4.73 13.90
C LEU A 118 7.35 4.19 13.12
N ALA A 119 7.45 3.02 12.49
CA ALA A 119 6.33 2.36 11.82
C ALA A 119 5.18 2.05 12.81
N VAL A 120 5.51 1.53 13.98
CA VAL A 120 4.51 1.26 15.04
C VAL A 120 3.94 2.56 15.61
N ALA A 121 4.76 3.59 15.84
CA ALA A 121 4.29 4.89 16.31
C ALA A 121 3.31 5.53 15.30
N ARG A 122 3.65 5.48 14.01
CA ARG A 122 2.78 5.90 12.89
C ARG A 122 1.46 5.14 12.90
N SER A 123 1.52 3.81 12.96
CA SER A 123 0.33 2.94 13.02
C SER A 123 -0.58 3.34 14.19
N ARG A 124 -0.03 3.41 15.40
CA ARG A 124 -0.79 3.76 16.61
C ARG A 124 -1.40 5.17 16.55
N ALA A 125 -0.72 6.15 15.94
CA ALA A 125 -1.26 7.49 15.74
C ALA A 125 -2.51 7.47 14.84
N LEU A 126 -2.46 6.71 13.74
CA LEU A 126 -3.60 6.52 12.83
C LEU A 126 -4.74 5.75 13.51
N THR A 127 -4.43 4.66 14.22
CA THR A 127 -5.42 3.86 14.98
C THR A 127 -6.15 4.70 16.02
N ARG A 128 -5.43 5.55 16.78
CA ARG A 128 -6.04 6.43 17.80
C ARG A 128 -6.98 7.47 17.20
N GLN A 129 -6.65 8.00 16.02
CA GLN A 129 -7.54 8.95 15.35
C GLN A 129 -8.83 8.26 14.89
N ALA A 130 -8.78 6.96 14.55
CA ALA A 130 -9.93 6.14 14.15
C ALA A 130 -10.79 6.81 13.05
N TRP A 131 -10.13 7.48 12.09
CA TRP A 131 -10.83 8.20 11.03
C TRP A 131 -11.62 7.22 10.14
N PRO A 132 -12.95 7.40 9.96
CA PRO A 132 -13.79 6.47 9.20
C PRO A 132 -13.70 6.70 7.68
N GLY A 133 -12.48 6.76 7.15
CA GLY A 133 -12.19 6.85 5.72
C GLY A 133 -12.07 5.48 5.04
N THR A 134 -11.84 5.53 3.74
CA THR A 134 -11.40 4.38 2.93
C THR A 134 -10.66 4.89 1.69
N MET A 135 -10.11 3.98 0.89
CA MET A 135 -9.39 4.30 -0.34
C MET A 135 -9.94 3.48 -1.50
N LEU A 136 -10.00 4.09 -2.69
CA LEU A 136 -10.49 3.48 -3.92
C LEU A 136 -9.42 3.58 -4.99
N ALA A 137 -8.89 2.45 -5.46
CA ALA A 137 -8.12 2.43 -6.69
C ALA A 137 -9.09 2.52 -7.88
N VAL A 138 -8.79 3.40 -8.82
CA VAL A 138 -9.59 3.64 -10.03
C VAL A 138 -8.68 3.55 -11.25
N GLY A 139 -9.16 2.86 -12.28
CA GLY A 139 -8.48 2.55 -13.54
C GLY A 139 -8.37 3.74 -14.50
N VAL A 140 -7.91 4.89 -14.01
CA VAL A 140 -7.72 6.12 -14.78
C VAL A 140 -6.41 6.81 -14.43
N ASP A 141 -6.02 7.79 -15.26
CA ASP A 141 -4.91 8.68 -14.95
C ASP A 141 -5.24 9.68 -13.82
N GLY A 142 -4.21 10.29 -13.24
CA GLY A 142 -4.35 11.21 -12.12
C GLY A 142 -5.24 12.41 -12.41
N ARG A 143 -5.23 12.98 -13.62
CA ARG A 143 -6.07 14.15 -13.93
C ARG A 143 -7.55 13.80 -13.89
N ARG A 144 -7.92 12.62 -14.39
CA ARG A 144 -9.31 12.14 -14.32
C ARG A 144 -9.73 11.85 -12.88
N ALA A 145 -8.89 11.20 -12.09
CA ALA A 145 -9.17 10.95 -10.68
C ALA A 145 -9.29 12.26 -9.87
N GLU A 146 -8.40 13.22 -10.08
CA GLU A 146 -8.47 14.55 -9.46
C GLU A 146 -9.73 15.31 -9.87
N SER A 147 -10.10 15.27 -11.15
CA SER A 147 -11.35 15.87 -11.65
C SER A 147 -12.59 15.25 -11.00
N LEU A 148 -12.59 13.92 -10.80
CA LEU A 148 -13.67 13.21 -10.11
C LEU A 148 -13.77 13.66 -8.64
N ALA A 149 -12.65 13.72 -7.92
CA ALA A 149 -12.63 14.20 -6.54
C ALA A 149 -13.10 15.66 -6.44
N GLY A 150 -12.66 16.52 -7.36
CA GLY A 150 -13.07 17.92 -7.45
C GLY A 150 -14.57 18.09 -7.78
N LEU A 151 -15.12 17.24 -8.63
CA LEU A 151 -16.56 17.24 -8.97
C LEU A 151 -17.44 16.88 -7.77
N ILE A 152 -17.00 15.89 -6.97
CA ILE A 152 -17.69 15.52 -5.72
C ILE A 152 -17.53 16.64 -4.67
N GLY A 153 -16.39 17.33 -4.66
CA GLY A 153 -16.23 18.60 -3.95
C GLY A 153 -16.11 18.48 -2.42
N HIS A 154 -15.56 17.38 -1.90
CA HIS A 154 -15.36 17.19 -0.46
C HIS A 154 -13.91 17.47 -0.05
N PRO A 155 -13.63 18.25 1.02
CA PRO A 155 -12.27 18.70 1.40
C PRO A 155 -11.30 17.58 1.82
N HIS A 156 -11.82 16.39 2.07
CA HIS A 156 -11.05 15.21 2.45
C HIS A 156 -11.06 14.09 1.42
N LEU A 157 -11.79 14.25 0.30
CA LEU A 157 -11.70 13.34 -0.83
C LEU A 157 -10.64 13.90 -1.78
N VAL A 158 -9.51 13.24 -1.87
CA VAL A 158 -8.38 13.70 -2.69
C VAL A 158 -7.77 12.57 -3.50
N LEU A 159 -7.02 12.93 -4.53
CA LEU A 159 -6.10 12.04 -5.20
C LEU A 159 -4.94 11.72 -4.24
N ALA A 160 -4.94 10.50 -3.71
CA ALA A 160 -3.93 9.99 -2.79
C ALA A 160 -2.68 9.50 -3.53
N CYS A 161 -2.87 8.72 -4.59
CA CYS A 161 -1.76 8.12 -5.33
C CYS A 161 -1.94 8.22 -6.85
N GLU A 162 -0.86 8.52 -7.56
CA GLU A 162 -0.71 8.30 -9.00
C GLU A 162 0.28 7.17 -9.22
N ASN A 163 -0.22 5.95 -9.38
CA ASN A 163 0.64 4.76 -9.41
C ASN A 163 1.12 4.45 -10.82
N THR A 164 0.23 4.51 -11.81
CA THR A 164 0.52 4.17 -13.22
C THR A 164 -0.22 5.13 -14.16
N PRO A 165 0.04 5.10 -15.48
CA PRO A 165 -0.69 5.94 -16.43
C PRO A 165 -2.20 5.70 -16.47
N ARG A 166 -2.67 4.56 -15.95
CA ARG A 166 -4.09 4.16 -15.94
C ARG A 166 -4.53 3.64 -14.57
N GLN A 167 -3.82 3.99 -13.50
CA GLN A 167 -4.24 3.64 -12.15
C GLN A 167 -3.90 4.77 -11.20
N SER A 168 -4.94 5.27 -10.53
CA SER A 168 -4.88 6.28 -9.47
C SER A 168 -5.64 5.79 -8.24
N VAL A 169 -5.39 6.39 -7.09
CA VAL A 169 -6.08 6.05 -5.83
C VAL A 169 -6.70 7.31 -5.25
N LEU A 170 -7.99 7.26 -4.95
CA LEU A 170 -8.68 8.28 -4.16
C LEU A 170 -8.68 7.87 -2.69
N SER A 171 -8.50 8.82 -1.79
CA SER A 171 -8.64 8.63 -0.34
C SER A 171 -9.63 9.64 0.20
N GLY A 172 -10.62 9.18 0.97
CA GLY A 172 -11.68 10.04 1.47
C GLY A 172 -12.64 9.36 2.43
N PRO A 173 -13.62 10.11 2.95
CA PRO A 173 -14.66 9.53 3.79
C PRO A 173 -15.48 8.50 3.00
N ARG A 174 -15.95 7.45 3.69
CA ARG A 174 -16.66 6.31 3.07
C ARG A 174 -17.75 6.73 2.10
N ARG A 175 -18.65 7.63 2.52
CA ARG A 175 -19.75 8.12 1.68
C ARG A 175 -19.26 8.73 0.35
N GLN A 176 -18.22 9.54 0.39
CA GLN A 176 -17.68 10.18 -0.81
C GLN A 176 -16.93 9.20 -1.71
N ILE A 177 -16.33 8.15 -1.14
CA ILE A 177 -15.80 7.03 -1.91
C ILE A 177 -16.95 6.23 -2.56
N ASP A 178 -18.06 6.00 -1.87
CA ASP A 178 -19.26 5.35 -2.45
C ASP A 178 -19.84 6.18 -3.61
N GLU A 179 -19.77 7.51 -3.53
CA GLU A 179 -20.12 8.41 -4.63
C GLU A 179 -19.13 8.30 -5.81
N ALA A 180 -17.82 8.29 -5.53
CA ALA A 180 -16.78 8.14 -6.54
C ALA A 180 -16.85 6.80 -7.27
N GLU A 181 -17.11 5.71 -6.54
CA GLU A 181 -17.27 4.36 -7.09
C GLU A 181 -18.47 4.27 -8.04
N ARG A 182 -19.63 4.83 -7.67
CA ARG A 182 -20.80 4.90 -8.56
C ARG A 182 -20.53 5.71 -9.84
N VAL A 183 -19.78 6.80 -9.74
CA VAL A 183 -19.39 7.58 -10.93
C VAL A 183 -18.40 6.78 -11.79
N ALA A 184 -17.42 6.10 -11.18
CA ALA A 184 -16.50 5.23 -11.89
C ALA A 184 -17.24 4.12 -12.64
N GLU A 185 -18.18 3.43 -11.97
CA GLU A 185 -19.05 2.41 -12.58
C GLU A 185 -19.85 2.96 -13.76
N ALA A 186 -20.51 4.11 -13.59
CA ALA A 186 -21.29 4.76 -14.65
C ALA A 186 -20.43 5.17 -15.86
N LEU A 187 -19.14 5.41 -15.66
CA LEU A 187 -18.17 5.75 -16.71
C LEU A 187 -17.41 4.53 -17.26
N GLY A 188 -17.69 3.32 -16.76
CA GLY A 188 -17.00 2.09 -17.13
C GLY A 188 -15.52 2.07 -16.71
N TRP A 189 -15.18 2.78 -15.63
CA TRP A 189 -13.82 2.78 -15.08
C TRP A 189 -13.69 1.63 -14.06
N PRO A 190 -12.75 0.69 -14.25
CA PRO A 190 -12.49 -0.34 -13.25
C PRO A 190 -12.14 0.31 -11.92
N SER A 191 -12.73 -0.14 -10.82
CA SER A 191 -12.41 0.38 -9.49
C SER A 191 -12.47 -0.70 -8.43
N VAL A 192 -11.60 -0.61 -7.43
CA VAL A 192 -11.53 -1.54 -6.30
C VAL A 192 -11.21 -0.81 -5.01
N ARG A 193 -11.96 -1.12 -3.95
CA ARG A 193 -11.66 -0.59 -2.61
C ARG A 193 -10.42 -1.28 -2.06
N LEU A 194 -9.52 -0.49 -1.50
CA LEU A 194 -8.29 -1.02 -0.94
C LEU A 194 -8.53 -1.51 0.49
N ASP A 195 -8.19 -2.77 0.74
CA ASP A 195 -8.10 -3.31 2.09
C ASP A 195 -6.80 -2.87 2.75
N VAL A 196 -6.85 -1.70 3.37
CA VAL A 196 -5.74 -1.13 4.14
C VAL A 196 -6.21 -0.81 5.54
N PRO A 197 -5.41 -1.08 6.57
CA PRO A 197 -5.82 -0.79 7.95
C PRO A 197 -5.99 0.71 8.19
N HIS A 198 -5.25 1.54 7.45
CA HIS A 198 -5.29 3.00 7.58
C HIS A 198 -5.40 3.68 6.21
N PRO A 199 -6.54 4.30 5.88
CA PRO A 199 -6.64 5.18 4.72
C PRO A 199 -5.83 6.46 4.98
N THR A 200 -4.86 6.75 4.11
CA THR A 200 -3.88 7.86 4.27
C THR A 200 -3.80 8.68 2.98
N HIS A 201 -2.81 9.59 2.88
CA HIS A 201 -2.60 10.51 1.75
C HIS A 201 -3.78 11.46 1.56
N THR A 202 -4.31 11.95 2.67
CA THR A 202 -5.47 12.85 2.70
C THR A 202 -5.35 13.85 3.85
N PRO A 203 -5.84 15.08 3.69
CA PRO A 203 -5.90 16.06 4.78
C PRO A 203 -6.66 15.57 6.02
N ALA A 204 -7.52 14.54 5.89
CA ALA A 204 -8.28 14.02 7.02
C ALA A 204 -7.40 13.43 8.12
N VAL A 205 -6.22 12.89 7.80
CA VAL A 205 -5.30 12.30 8.79
C VAL A 205 -4.24 13.29 9.31
N ALA A 206 -4.44 14.59 9.09
CA ALA A 206 -3.50 15.62 9.55
C ALA A 206 -3.34 15.67 11.07
N GLN A 207 -4.36 15.26 11.84
CA GLN A 207 -4.22 15.16 13.30
C GLN A 207 -3.27 14.02 13.69
N ALA A 208 -3.39 12.83 13.07
CA ALA A 208 -2.45 11.74 13.28
C ALA A 208 -1.01 12.11 12.90
N ALA A 209 -0.81 12.92 11.85
CA ALA A 209 0.51 13.45 11.51
C ALA A 209 1.07 14.36 12.61
N ARG A 210 0.26 15.27 13.16
CA ARG A 210 0.66 16.12 14.30
C ARG A 210 0.95 15.30 15.55
N ASP A 211 0.12 14.32 15.85
CA ASP A 211 0.30 13.43 17.00
C ASP A 211 1.57 12.60 16.86
N LEU A 212 1.88 12.13 15.64
CA LEU A 212 3.13 11.43 15.37
C LEU A 212 4.34 12.34 15.62
N LEU A 213 4.34 13.56 15.08
CA LEU A 213 5.41 14.54 15.34
C LEU A 213 5.60 14.83 16.83
N ALA A 214 4.51 14.88 17.59
CA ALA A 214 4.56 15.15 19.02
C ALA A 214 4.99 13.96 19.88
N THR A 215 4.77 12.72 19.42
CA THR A 215 4.91 11.50 20.25
C THR A 215 5.92 10.48 19.75
N ALA A 216 6.39 10.60 18.50
CA ALA A 216 7.38 9.70 17.95
C ALA A 216 8.70 9.77 18.74
N PRO A 217 9.43 8.65 18.86
CA PRO A 217 10.79 8.70 19.37
C PRO A 217 11.66 9.55 18.45
N ARG A 218 12.70 10.19 19.01
CA ARG A 218 13.73 10.84 18.20
C ARG A 218 14.43 9.79 17.34
N VAL A 219 14.49 10.03 16.04
CA VAL A 219 15.17 9.15 15.07
C VAL A 219 16.34 9.91 14.47
N SER A 220 17.54 9.33 14.55
CA SER A 220 18.73 9.93 13.94
C SER A 220 18.78 9.62 12.45
N TYR A 221 19.10 10.65 11.64
CA TYR A 221 19.41 10.47 10.22
C TYR A 221 20.91 10.19 10.04
N GLY A 222 21.23 9.04 9.45
CA GLY A 222 22.59 8.58 9.18
C GLY A 222 23.06 8.90 7.76
N GLY A 223 24.37 8.75 7.52
CA GLY A 223 24.98 9.03 6.20
C GLY A 223 24.49 8.13 5.06
N GLY A 224 23.92 6.96 5.38
CA GLY A 224 23.42 5.99 4.41
C GLY A 224 24.45 5.49 3.39
N ARG A 225 24.04 4.54 2.56
CA ARG A 225 24.84 3.96 1.47
C ARG A 225 24.22 4.25 0.11
N TRP A 226 22.89 4.29 0.03
CA TRP A 226 22.14 4.38 -1.22
C TRP A 226 21.24 5.61 -1.20
N ARG A 227 21.10 6.29 -2.33
CA ARG A 227 20.10 7.36 -2.45
C ARG A 227 18.68 6.78 -2.35
N VAL A 228 17.78 7.53 -1.71
CA VAL A 228 16.35 7.21 -1.63
C VAL A 228 15.55 8.24 -2.42
N SER A 229 14.86 7.81 -3.46
CA SER A 229 14.00 8.68 -4.27
C SER A 229 12.58 8.68 -3.70
N SER A 230 12.08 9.84 -3.27
CA SER A 230 10.78 9.97 -2.63
C SER A 230 9.66 10.29 -3.65
N PRO A 231 8.60 9.45 -3.74
CA PRO A 231 7.49 9.72 -4.64
C PRO A 231 6.57 10.87 -4.23
N TRP A 232 6.54 11.24 -2.95
CA TRP A 232 5.70 12.35 -2.49
C TRP A 232 6.46 13.69 -2.48
N LEU A 233 7.76 13.69 -2.18
CA LEU A 233 8.60 14.86 -2.37
C LEU A 233 8.88 15.14 -3.86
N GLY A 234 8.93 14.09 -4.70
CA GLY A 234 9.29 14.20 -6.12
C GLY A 234 10.77 14.45 -6.37
N ARG A 235 11.63 14.13 -5.39
CA ARG A 235 13.09 14.25 -5.44
C ARG A 235 13.75 13.22 -4.52
N ASP A 236 15.07 13.13 -4.60
CA ASP A 236 15.86 12.36 -3.64
C ASP A 236 15.77 13.01 -2.23
N ILE A 237 15.69 12.15 -1.22
CA ILE A 237 15.69 12.54 0.20
C ILE A 237 17.12 12.98 0.55
N GLY A 238 17.23 14.13 1.22
CA GLY A 238 18.47 14.70 1.74
C GLY A 238 18.73 14.23 3.16
N ASP A 239 18.84 15.17 4.09
CA ASP A 239 19.07 14.95 5.53
C ASP A 239 17.86 15.35 6.40
N GLU A 240 16.65 15.33 5.82
CA GLU A 240 15.42 15.67 6.52
C GLU A 240 15.14 14.74 7.71
N ASP A 241 14.46 15.25 8.73
CA ASP A 241 14.11 14.44 9.90
C ASP A 241 13.19 13.27 9.51
N PRO A 242 13.52 12.01 9.86
CA PRO A 242 12.72 10.86 9.49
C PRO A 242 11.27 10.90 10.00
N VAL A 243 11.04 11.51 11.17
CA VAL A 243 9.69 11.64 11.73
C VAL A 243 8.89 12.66 10.91
N GLU A 244 9.51 13.77 10.53
CA GLU A 244 8.88 14.77 9.64
C GLU A 244 8.54 14.18 8.28
N LEU A 245 9.45 13.38 7.69
CA LEU A 245 9.21 12.68 6.42
C LEU A 245 8.00 11.75 6.52
N VAL A 246 7.98 10.88 7.54
CA VAL A 246 6.89 9.90 7.72
C VAL A 246 5.55 10.60 8.04
N ALA A 247 5.56 11.68 8.83
CA ALA A 247 4.36 12.44 9.15
C ALA A 247 3.83 13.23 7.95
N GLY A 248 4.71 13.89 7.19
CA GLY A 248 4.35 14.63 5.98
C GLY A 248 3.71 13.72 4.93
N ALA A 249 4.31 12.53 4.74
CA ALA A 249 3.80 11.52 3.83
C ALA A 249 2.38 11.01 4.18
N LEU A 250 1.85 11.23 5.39
CA LEU A 250 0.47 10.82 5.71
C LEU A 250 -0.60 11.65 4.98
N THR A 251 -0.27 12.87 4.58
CA THR A 251 -1.22 13.80 3.96
C THR A 251 -0.85 14.17 2.53
N ALA A 252 0.38 13.89 2.14
CA ALA A 252 0.88 14.18 0.81
C ALA A 252 0.38 13.18 -0.24
N GLN A 253 0.35 13.61 -1.49
CA GLN A 253 0.08 12.73 -2.63
C GLN A 253 1.34 11.92 -3.00
N VAL A 254 1.17 10.62 -3.29
CA VAL A 254 2.25 9.73 -3.73
C VAL A 254 2.29 9.63 -5.26
N ARG A 255 3.36 10.10 -5.90
CA ARG A 255 3.50 10.15 -7.37
C ARG A 255 4.44 9.08 -7.93
N MET A 256 4.14 7.80 -7.66
CA MET A 256 4.97 6.66 -8.09
C MET A 256 5.23 6.64 -9.60
N LEU A 257 4.21 6.90 -10.42
CA LEU A 257 4.33 6.98 -11.88
C LEU A 257 5.48 7.90 -12.32
N HIS A 258 5.54 9.08 -11.70
CA HIS A 258 6.51 10.11 -12.06
C HIS A 258 7.91 9.72 -11.59
N THR A 259 8.05 9.18 -10.38
CA THR A 259 9.34 8.73 -9.84
C THR A 259 9.93 7.61 -10.68
N VAL A 260 9.13 6.60 -11.05
CA VAL A 260 9.59 5.51 -11.92
C VAL A 260 10.08 6.05 -13.26
N ARG A 261 9.29 6.92 -13.91
CA ARG A 261 9.67 7.50 -15.20
C ARG A 261 10.92 8.36 -15.11
N ALA A 262 11.11 9.11 -14.02
CA ALA A 262 12.31 9.90 -13.78
C ALA A 262 13.55 9.01 -13.59
N LEU A 263 13.43 7.92 -12.82
CA LEU A 263 14.51 6.96 -12.61
C LEU A 263 14.90 6.26 -13.92
N HIS A 264 13.92 5.83 -14.71
CA HIS A 264 14.16 5.25 -16.02
C HIS A 264 14.81 6.25 -17.00
N ALA A 265 14.31 7.50 -17.04
CA ALA A 265 14.93 8.56 -17.84
C ALA A 265 16.37 8.88 -17.40
N ALA A 266 16.72 8.61 -16.15
CA ALA A 266 18.08 8.72 -15.61
C ALA A 266 18.97 7.50 -15.89
N GLY A 267 18.46 6.48 -16.59
CA GLY A 267 19.21 5.32 -17.04
C GLY A 267 18.83 3.98 -16.39
N ALA A 268 17.94 3.97 -15.39
CA ALA A 268 17.54 2.73 -14.74
C ALA A 268 16.74 1.82 -15.68
N ASP A 269 17.22 0.61 -15.94
CA ASP A 269 16.64 -0.35 -16.88
C ASP A 269 16.08 -1.62 -16.20
N THR A 270 16.35 -1.78 -14.90
CA THR A 270 15.89 -2.92 -14.10
C THR A 270 15.32 -2.46 -12.76
N PHE A 271 14.15 -2.97 -12.40
CA PHE A 271 13.50 -2.71 -11.12
C PHE A 271 13.28 -4.01 -10.35
N ILE A 272 13.68 -4.05 -9.08
CA ILE A 272 13.62 -5.28 -8.27
C ILE A 272 12.77 -5.02 -7.03
N GLU A 273 11.71 -5.80 -6.86
CA GLU A 273 10.82 -5.70 -5.71
C GLU A 273 11.45 -6.34 -4.48
N CYS A 274 11.64 -5.53 -3.45
CA CYS A 274 11.96 -5.98 -2.11
C CYS A 274 10.66 -6.29 -1.37
N GLY A 275 9.94 -7.31 -1.80
CA GLY A 275 8.67 -7.72 -1.24
C GLY A 275 8.28 -9.12 -1.70
N GLU A 276 7.23 -9.69 -1.12
CA GLU A 276 6.67 -10.96 -1.57
C GLU A 276 5.82 -10.81 -2.84
N TRP A 277 5.00 -9.75 -2.87
CA TRP A 277 3.98 -9.54 -3.89
C TRP A 277 4.48 -8.62 -5.01
N PRO A 278 4.09 -8.86 -6.28
CA PRO A 278 4.45 -8.03 -7.43
C PRO A 278 3.57 -6.77 -7.50
N VAL A 279 3.68 -5.86 -6.53
CA VAL A 279 2.82 -4.67 -6.48
C VAL A 279 3.49 -3.50 -7.17
N VAL A 280 4.68 -3.10 -6.71
CA VAL A 280 5.37 -1.92 -7.24
C VAL A 280 5.96 -2.21 -8.61
N THR A 281 6.47 -3.41 -8.86
CA THR A 281 6.95 -3.86 -10.17
C THR A 281 5.85 -3.82 -11.24
N ARG A 282 4.60 -4.16 -10.90
CA ARG A 282 3.46 -3.95 -11.81
C ARG A 282 3.23 -2.48 -12.10
N PHE A 283 3.46 -1.58 -11.14
CA PHE A 283 3.42 -0.15 -11.41
C PHE A 283 4.53 0.29 -12.36
N VAL A 284 5.73 -0.29 -12.20
CA VAL A 284 6.88 -0.03 -13.07
C VAL A 284 6.57 -0.47 -14.51
N GLU A 285 6.16 -1.72 -14.71
CA GLU A 285 5.84 -2.29 -16.03
C GLU A 285 4.75 -1.51 -16.76
N ALA A 286 3.70 -1.10 -16.03
CA ALA A 286 2.63 -0.28 -16.59
C ALA A 286 3.08 1.15 -16.94
N SER A 287 4.11 1.66 -16.26
CA SER A 287 4.64 3.02 -16.46
C SER A 287 5.68 3.10 -17.57
N VAL A 288 6.46 2.03 -17.74
CA VAL A 288 7.54 1.88 -18.71
C VAL A 288 7.44 0.50 -19.38
N PRO A 289 6.76 0.40 -20.53
CA PRO A 289 6.62 -0.87 -21.24
C PRO A 289 7.97 -1.45 -21.67
N GLY A 290 8.16 -2.75 -21.45
CA GLY A 290 9.40 -3.46 -21.82
C GLY A 290 10.54 -3.32 -20.82
N ILE A 291 10.32 -2.66 -19.68
CA ILE A 291 11.28 -2.60 -18.57
C ILE A 291 11.48 -3.99 -17.96
N GLN A 292 12.70 -4.26 -17.47
CA GLN A 292 12.95 -5.49 -16.73
C GLN A 292 12.51 -5.33 -15.27
N SER A 293 11.62 -6.20 -14.81
CA SER A 293 11.14 -6.23 -13.42
C SER A 293 11.36 -7.61 -12.82
N VAL A 294 11.78 -7.69 -11.56
CA VAL A 294 11.96 -8.95 -10.84
C VAL A 294 11.40 -8.88 -9.43
N VAL A 295 10.75 -9.96 -9.01
CA VAL A 295 10.23 -10.14 -7.64
C VAL A 295 10.83 -11.41 -7.08
N PRO A 296 12.01 -11.35 -6.41
CA PRO A 296 12.77 -12.55 -6.06
C PRO A 296 11.95 -13.57 -5.25
N LEU A 297 11.12 -13.11 -4.33
CA LEU A 297 10.33 -13.98 -3.46
C LEU A 297 9.08 -14.60 -4.13
N SER A 298 8.74 -14.17 -5.35
CA SER A 298 7.72 -14.83 -6.17
C SER A 298 8.28 -16.00 -6.99
N GLU A 299 9.60 -16.13 -7.08
CA GLU A 299 10.28 -17.20 -7.80
C GLU A 299 10.43 -18.45 -6.93
N HIS A 300 10.51 -19.63 -7.57
CA HIS A 300 10.73 -20.88 -6.84
C HIS A 300 12.08 -20.87 -6.10
N ASP A 301 13.12 -20.32 -6.72
CA ASP A 301 14.43 -20.12 -6.08
C ASP A 301 14.82 -18.63 -6.17
N PRO A 302 14.55 -17.86 -5.10
CA PRO A 302 14.87 -16.43 -5.05
C PRO A 302 16.36 -16.14 -5.28
N VAL A 303 17.25 -17.02 -4.79
CA VAL A 303 18.70 -16.83 -4.91
C VAL A 303 19.14 -17.08 -6.35
N ALA A 304 18.63 -18.13 -7.00
CA ALA A 304 18.91 -18.39 -8.40
C ALA A 304 18.38 -17.27 -9.31
N ALA A 305 17.19 -16.74 -9.03
CA ALA A 305 16.62 -15.61 -9.77
C ALA A 305 17.53 -14.36 -9.69
N VAL A 306 18.02 -14.05 -8.49
CA VAL A 306 18.96 -12.94 -8.27
C VAL A 306 20.30 -13.21 -8.94
N ARG A 307 20.81 -14.44 -8.91
CA ARG A 307 22.05 -14.82 -9.61
C ARG A 307 21.92 -14.78 -11.12
N ALA A 308 20.77 -15.13 -11.67
CA ALA A 308 20.51 -15.02 -13.11
C ALA A 308 20.56 -13.55 -13.58
N LEU A 309 20.03 -12.62 -12.77
CA LEU A 309 20.19 -11.18 -13.00
C LEU A 309 21.66 -10.75 -12.98
N VAL A 310 22.51 -11.43 -12.20
CA VAL A 310 23.95 -11.18 -12.14
C VAL A 310 24.69 -11.84 -13.32
N ALA A 311 24.30 -13.04 -13.73
CA ALA A 311 24.94 -13.79 -14.81
C ALA A 311 24.60 -13.23 -16.21
N GLY A 312 23.39 -12.70 -16.40
CA GLY A 312 23.03 -11.94 -17.60
C GLY A 312 23.93 -10.70 -17.83
N ARG A 313 24.68 -10.27 -16.80
CA ARG A 313 25.71 -9.20 -16.88
C ARG A 313 26.98 -9.64 -17.60
N THR A 314 27.32 -10.93 -17.58
CA THR A 314 28.59 -11.43 -18.14
C THR A 314 28.53 -11.72 -19.64
N GLU A 315 27.36 -12.05 -20.19
CA GLU A 315 27.22 -12.35 -21.63
C GLU A 315 27.05 -11.10 -22.51
N THR A 316 26.72 -9.94 -21.91
CA THR A 316 26.39 -8.71 -22.66
C THR A 316 27.47 -7.62 -22.63
N VAL A 317 28.60 -7.82 -21.93
CA VAL A 317 29.66 -6.80 -21.82
C VAL A 317 30.93 -7.22 -22.54
N SER A 318 31.08 -6.80 -23.81
CA SER A 318 32.42 -6.55 -24.38
C SER A 318 33.01 -5.26 -23.77
N PRO A 319 34.31 -5.21 -23.44
CA PRO A 319 34.86 -4.17 -22.61
C PRO A 319 35.05 -2.88 -23.42
N GLN A 320 34.16 -1.91 -23.26
CA GLN A 320 34.50 -0.51 -23.50
C GLN A 320 34.69 0.19 -22.17
N VAL A 321 35.94 0.61 -21.93
CA VAL A 321 36.33 1.46 -20.81
C VAL A 321 35.49 2.74 -20.86
N ARG A 322 34.55 2.89 -19.92
CA ARG A 322 33.87 4.16 -19.65
C ARG A 322 34.37 4.68 -18.32
N THR A 323 35.17 5.75 -18.39
CA THR A 323 35.52 6.58 -17.24
C THR A 323 34.26 7.20 -16.62
N PRO A 324 34.16 7.31 -15.28
CA PRO A 324 32.99 7.88 -14.63
C PRO A 324 32.93 9.38 -14.95
N ALA A 325 31.93 9.80 -15.72
CA ALA A 325 31.58 11.20 -15.88
C ALA A 325 30.62 11.59 -14.75
N SER A 326 31.05 12.47 -13.85
CA SER A 326 30.15 13.18 -12.95
C SER A 326 29.17 14.02 -13.76
N PRO A 327 27.85 13.95 -13.52
CA PRO A 327 26.93 14.94 -14.07
C PRO A 327 27.09 16.27 -13.29
N PRO A 328 27.19 17.43 -13.94
CA PRO A 328 27.12 18.70 -13.25
C PRO A 328 25.64 19.04 -13.02
N PHE A 329 25.16 18.93 -11.78
CA PHE A 329 24.02 19.74 -11.36
C PHE A 329 24.55 21.13 -10.96
N PRO A 330 23.90 22.24 -11.37
CA PRO A 330 24.41 23.56 -11.09
C PRO A 330 24.27 23.89 -9.61
N ALA A 331 25.41 24.23 -9.00
CA ALA A 331 25.45 25.00 -7.77
C ALA A 331 24.79 26.37 -7.98
N THR A 332 24.25 26.91 -6.89
CA THR A 332 23.81 28.28 -6.62
C THR A 332 24.31 29.35 -7.63
N PRO A 333 23.45 30.23 -8.15
CA PRO A 333 23.91 31.27 -9.07
C PRO A 333 24.78 32.32 -8.34
N PRO A 334 25.78 32.92 -9.01
CA PRO A 334 26.56 34.02 -8.45
C PRO A 334 25.75 35.32 -8.42
N PRO A 335 26.14 36.34 -7.62
CA PRO A 335 25.42 37.60 -7.54
C PRO A 335 25.52 38.35 -8.87
N VAL A 336 24.38 38.71 -9.44
CA VAL A 336 24.30 39.50 -10.68
C VAL A 336 24.64 40.96 -10.35
N ALA A 337 25.68 41.48 -10.97
CA ALA A 337 26.00 42.90 -10.99
C ALA A 337 24.91 43.67 -11.74
N ALA A 338 24.43 44.77 -11.15
CA ALA A 338 23.39 45.63 -11.70
C ALA A 338 23.82 46.28 -13.03
N ALA A 339 22.99 46.14 -14.06
CA ALA A 339 23.05 46.91 -15.30
C ALA A 339 21.99 48.05 -15.26
N PRO A 340 22.23 49.20 -15.93
CA PRO A 340 21.47 50.43 -15.75
C PRO A 340 20.08 50.39 -16.41
N PRO A 341 19.15 51.29 -16.03
CA PRO A 341 17.74 51.20 -16.45
C PRO A 341 17.55 51.65 -17.90
N VAL A 342 16.75 50.89 -18.65
CA VAL A 342 16.22 51.25 -19.98
C VAL A 342 14.78 51.76 -19.81
N PRO A 343 14.36 52.86 -20.48
CA PRO A 343 13.06 53.49 -20.26
C PRO A 343 11.88 52.64 -20.74
N ALA A 344 10.79 52.67 -19.97
CA ALA A 344 9.57 51.92 -20.20
C ALA A 344 8.79 52.38 -21.46
N ARG A 345 8.30 51.41 -22.23
CA ARG A 345 7.34 51.61 -23.34
C ARG A 345 5.92 51.32 -22.83
N PRO A 346 4.88 52.12 -23.17
CA PRO A 346 3.54 51.92 -22.62
C PRO A 346 2.85 50.67 -23.16
N ALA A 347 2.10 49.98 -22.29
CA ALA A 347 1.27 48.81 -22.60
C ALA A 347 -0.11 49.22 -23.16
N PRO A 348 -0.76 48.37 -23.98
CA PRO A 348 -2.08 48.68 -24.55
C PRO A 348 -3.21 48.54 -23.51
N THR A 349 -4.17 49.47 -23.56
CA THR A 349 -5.33 49.56 -22.67
C THR A 349 -6.42 48.56 -23.05
N LEU A 350 -6.79 47.67 -22.13
CA LEU A 350 -8.00 46.84 -22.20
C LEU A 350 -9.18 47.63 -21.61
N VAL A 351 -10.25 47.80 -22.41
CA VAL A 351 -11.50 48.47 -22.01
C VAL A 351 -12.48 47.42 -21.50
N LEU A 352 -12.95 47.57 -20.25
CA LEU A 352 -14.01 46.75 -19.62
C LEU A 352 -15.38 47.46 -19.71
N PRO A 353 -16.49 46.72 -19.89
CA PRO A 353 -17.86 47.28 -19.93
C PRO A 353 -18.38 47.70 -18.54
N PRO A 354 -19.39 48.61 -18.47
CA PRO A 354 -19.83 49.26 -17.23
C PRO A 354 -20.67 48.35 -16.31
N PRO A 355 -20.64 48.59 -14.97
CA PRO A 355 -21.35 47.78 -13.99
C PRO A 355 -22.84 48.14 -13.87
N VAL A 356 -23.67 47.12 -13.63
CA VAL A 356 -25.11 47.19 -13.33
C VAL A 356 -25.33 47.49 -11.83
N ALA A 357 -26.39 48.25 -11.54
CA ALA A 357 -26.70 48.87 -10.25
C ALA A 357 -26.81 47.93 -9.04
N THR A 358 -26.22 48.36 -7.92
CA THR A 358 -26.34 47.76 -6.57
C THR A 358 -27.56 48.27 -5.81
N ILE A 359 -28.32 47.35 -5.21
CA ILE A 359 -29.44 47.61 -4.26
C ILE A 359 -28.86 47.75 -2.83
N PRO A 360 -29.36 48.66 -1.97
CA PRO A 360 -28.76 48.91 -0.64
C PRO A 360 -29.18 47.88 0.43
N ALA A 361 -28.24 47.51 1.30
CA ALA A 361 -28.47 46.78 2.55
C ALA A 361 -28.73 47.74 3.73
N PRO A 362 -29.48 47.33 4.78
CA PRO A 362 -29.89 48.21 5.88
C PRO A 362 -28.78 48.47 6.92
N ALA A 363 -28.87 49.63 7.57
CA ALA A 363 -27.88 50.22 8.47
C ALA A 363 -27.82 49.59 9.88
N VAL A 364 -26.61 49.54 10.45
CA VAL A 364 -26.31 49.21 11.86
C VAL A 364 -25.95 50.52 12.61
N PRO A 365 -26.45 50.79 13.83
CA PRO A 365 -26.19 52.05 14.52
C PRO A 365 -24.84 52.06 15.27
N THR A 366 -24.14 53.20 15.17
CA THR A 366 -22.89 53.55 15.85
C THR A 366 -23.12 54.27 17.19
N VAL A 367 -22.25 54.03 18.18
CA VAL A 367 -22.11 54.81 19.44
C VAL A 367 -20.62 55.09 19.71
N PRO A 368 -20.22 56.26 20.25
CA PRO A 368 -18.96 56.94 19.90
C PRO A 368 -17.76 56.71 20.85
N ALA A 369 -16.58 57.13 20.37
CA ALA A 369 -15.25 56.98 20.95
C ALA A 369 -14.95 57.90 22.15
N VAL A 370 -13.98 57.46 22.99
CA VAL A 370 -13.41 58.19 24.15
C VAL A 370 -11.86 58.02 24.11
N PRO A 371 -11.06 59.02 24.53
CA PRO A 371 -9.75 59.32 23.96
C PRO A 371 -8.55 58.63 24.66
N THR A 372 -7.43 58.58 23.94
CA THR A 372 -6.12 58.05 24.35
C THR A 372 -5.32 58.99 25.26
N VAL A 373 -4.68 58.44 26.29
CA VAL A 373 -3.66 59.10 27.15
C VAL A 373 -2.45 58.14 27.29
N PRO A 374 -1.19 58.62 27.31
CA PRO A 374 0.00 57.79 27.08
C PRO A 374 0.58 57.10 28.33
N ALA A 375 1.46 56.12 28.05
CA ALA A 375 2.03 55.14 28.97
C ALA A 375 2.91 55.69 30.11
N ALA A 376 2.81 55.04 31.27
CA ALA A 376 3.81 55.08 32.34
C ALA A 376 4.02 53.66 32.91
N ALA A 377 5.28 53.28 33.08
CA ALA A 377 5.75 52.00 33.59
C ALA A 377 5.72 51.94 35.13
N VAL A 378 5.32 50.82 35.71
CA VAL A 378 5.62 50.41 37.11
C VAL A 378 5.50 48.87 37.25
N PRO A 379 6.02 48.22 38.31
CA PRO A 379 6.99 47.14 38.21
C PRO A 379 6.44 45.76 38.64
N ALA A 380 7.27 44.72 38.50
CA ALA A 380 6.96 43.36 38.93
C ALA A 380 6.71 43.23 40.45
N ALA A 381 5.67 42.46 40.80
CA ALA A 381 5.30 42.07 42.16
C ALA A 381 5.40 40.53 42.32
N PRO A 382 5.60 40.01 43.55
CA PRO A 382 6.21 38.69 43.79
C PRO A 382 5.22 37.52 43.68
N ILE A 383 5.77 36.35 43.36
CA ILE A 383 5.09 35.05 43.26
C ILE A 383 4.80 34.51 44.67
N ALA A 384 3.54 34.15 44.94
CA ALA A 384 3.11 33.36 46.11
C ALA A 384 2.98 31.87 45.74
N PRO A 385 3.17 30.93 46.69
CA PRO A 385 3.28 29.50 46.39
C PRO A 385 1.94 28.83 46.06
N ALA A 386 2.02 27.80 45.21
CA ALA A 386 0.90 27.04 44.69
C ALA A 386 0.20 26.16 45.75
N VAL A 387 -1.13 26.16 45.73
CA VAL A 387 -2.01 25.22 46.45
C VAL A 387 -2.36 24.07 45.49
N PRO A 388 -2.26 22.79 45.90
CA PRO A 388 -2.60 21.65 45.04
C PRO A 388 -4.12 21.46 44.90
N PRO A 389 -4.65 21.05 43.73
CA PRO A 389 -6.07 20.73 43.56
C PRO A 389 -6.41 19.34 44.16
N ALA A 390 -7.61 19.27 44.76
CA ALA A 390 -8.21 18.09 45.38
C ALA A 390 -8.74 17.05 44.34
N PRO A 391 -8.88 15.76 44.71
CA PRO A 391 -9.34 14.70 43.81
C PRO A 391 -10.86 14.76 43.54
N PRO A 392 -11.34 14.21 42.41
CA PRO A 392 -12.76 14.23 42.05
C PRO A 392 -13.59 13.22 42.85
N ALA A 393 -14.82 13.62 43.19
CA ALA A 393 -15.83 12.80 43.85
C ALA A 393 -16.54 11.84 42.87
N PRO A 394 -17.06 10.68 43.34
CA PRO A 394 -17.70 9.68 42.49
C PRO A 394 -19.13 10.10 42.05
N ILE A 395 -19.45 9.84 40.78
CA ILE A 395 -20.78 10.05 40.17
C ILE A 395 -21.66 8.83 40.48
N ALA A 396 -22.84 9.05 41.05
CA ALA A 396 -23.86 8.04 41.31
C ALA A 396 -24.67 7.70 40.04
N PRO A 397 -25.21 6.47 39.91
CA PRO A 397 -25.88 6.01 38.70
C PRO A 397 -27.33 6.52 38.57
N THR A 398 -27.74 6.79 37.33
CA THR A 398 -29.10 7.14 36.91
C THR A 398 -30.04 5.92 36.86
N PRO A 399 -31.36 6.08 37.10
CA PRO A 399 -32.34 4.99 37.06
C PRO A 399 -32.77 4.65 35.61
N PRO A 400 -33.21 3.40 35.32
CA PRO A 400 -33.58 2.99 33.97
C PRO A 400 -35.04 3.30 33.60
N VAL A 401 -35.24 3.58 32.31
CA VAL A 401 -36.53 3.75 31.61
C VAL A 401 -36.99 2.37 31.10
N PRO A 402 -38.29 1.99 31.18
CA PRO A 402 -38.73 0.67 30.73
C PRO A 402 -38.81 0.59 29.20
N SER A 403 -38.11 -0.40 28.63
CA SER A 403 -38.16 -0.71 27.19
C SER A 403 -39.11 -1.87 26.92
N VAL A 404 -39.92 -1.70 25.88
CA VAL A 404 -40.98 -2.58 25.40
C VAL A 404 -40.45 -3.44 24.24
N LEU A 405 -40.93 -4.70 24.19
CA LEU A 405 -40.84 -5.72 23.13
C LEU A 405 -39.48 -6.40 22.86
N ALA A 406 -39.43 -7.69 23.22
CA ALA A 406 -38.44 -8.67 22.77
C ALA A 406 -38.89 -9.36 21.46
N PRO A 407 -37.96 -9.74 20.56
CA PRO A 407 -38.24 -10.65 19.44
C PRO A 407 -38.26 -12.13 19.88
N PRO A 408 -38.94 -13.03 19.13
CA PRO A 408 -39.18 -14.40 19.56
C PRO A 408 -37.97 -15.33 19.33
N THR A 409 -37.81 -16.28 20.26
CA THR A 409 -36.86 -17.39 20.27
C THR A 409 -37.21 -18.45 19.20
N PRO A 410 -36.24 -19.00 18.44
CA PRO A 410 -36.48 -20.17 17.60
C PRO A 410 -36.63 -21.45 18.43
N GLN A 411 -37.66 -22.25 18.12
CA GLN A 411 -37.88 -23.58 18.67
C GLN A 411 -36.85 -24.59 18.15
N ALA A 412 -36.42 -25.51 19.03
CA ALA A 412 -35.65 -26.69 18.69
C ALA A 412 -36.50 -27.74 17.96
N PRO A 413 -36.01 -28.38 16.89
CA PRO A 413 -36.63 -29.59 16.36
C PRO A 413 -36.10 -30.85 17.07
N VAL A 414 -37.06 -31.74 17.28
CA VAL A 414 -36.98 -33.10 17.79
C VAL A 414 -36.13 -34.05 16.92
N THR A 415 -35.47 -34.98 17.59
CA THR A 415 -34.80 -36.16 17.03
C THR A 415 -35.79 -37.10 16.32
N PRO A 416 -35.45 -37.66 15.14
CA PRO A 416 -36.06 -38.89 14.65
C PRO A 416 -35.11 -40.09 14.80
N ALA A 417 -35.71 -41.23 15.10
CA ALA A 417 -35.10 -42.56 15.12
C ALA A 417 -34.78 -43.08 13.71
N SER A 418 -33.72 -43.89 13.60
CA SER A 418 -33.52 -44.89 12.54
C SER A 418 -34.22 -46.21 12.95
N PRO A 419 -34.55 -47.19 12.06
CA PRO A 419 -33.76 -47.63 10.90
C PRO A 419 -34.54 -48.08 9.64
N ALA A 420 -33.82 -48.22 8.50
CA ALA A 420 -33.85 -49.36 7.56
C ALA A 420 -33.48 -48.96 6.12
N THR A 421 -32.29 -49.42 5.70
CA THR A 421 -31.81 -49.83 4.37
C THR A 421 -32.66 -49.57 3.12
N VAL A 422 -32.11 -48.79 2.20
CA VAL A 422 -31.96 -49.13 0.77
C VAL A 422 -30.70 -48.48 0.22
N ASP A 423 -29.91 -49.30 -0.48
CA ASP A 423 -28.64 -49.00 -1.11
C ASP A 423 -28.72 -47.95 -2.23
N HIS A 424 -27.56 -47.32 -2.48
CA HIS A 424 -27.17 -46.54 -3.66
C HIS A 424 -27.77 -45.14 -3.87
N VAL A 425 -27.43 -44.17 -3.00
CA VAL A 425 -27.26 -42.75 -3.38
C VAL A 425 -26.15 -42.09 -2.53
N SER A 426 -24.93 -42.65 -2.48
CA SER A 426 -23.81 -42.03 -1.74
C SER A 426 -22.71 -41.41 -2.63
N SER A 427 -22.74 -41.60 -3.94
CA SER A 427 -21.74 -41.00 -4.83
C SER A 427 -22.10 -39.59 -5.31
N ALA A 428 -23.39 -39.24 -5.37
CA ALA A 428 -23.82 -37.93 -5.89
C ALA A 428 -23.67 -36.80 -4.86
N SER A 429 -24.02 -37.04 -3.58
CA SER A 429 -23.91 -36.02 -2.53
C SER A 429 -22.47 -35.65 -2.19
N ASP A 430 -21.54 -36.62 -2.27
CA ASP A 430 -20.12 -36.39 -2.02
C ASP A 430 -19.45 -35.67 -3.20
N ALA A 431 -19.88 -35.95 -4.44
CA ALA A 431 -19.38 -35.27 -5.64
C ALA A 431 -19.84 -33.81 -5.70
N ASP A 432 -21.10 -33.52 -5.35
CA ASP A 432 -21.64 -32.16 -5.30
C ASP A 432 -20.95 -31.32 -4.20
N GLY A 433 -20.68 -31.93 -3.04
CA GLY A 433 -19.92 -31.30 -1.96
C GLY A 433 -18.45 -31.03 -2.32
N GLN A 434 -17.79 -31.99 -2.99
CA GLN A 434 -16.42 -31.82 -3.47
C GLN A 434 -16.33 -30.77 -4.58
N TYR A 435 -17.32 -30.72 -5.48
CA TYR A 435 -17.41 -29.71 -6.52
C TYR A 435 -17.51 -28.30 -5.93
N ALA A 436 -18.39 -28.07 -4.96
CA ALA A 436 -18.54 -26.76 -4.33
C ALA A 436 -17.25 -26.27 -3.65
N VAL A 437 -16.52 -27.18 -2.99
CA VAL A 437 -15.23 -26.86 -2.35
C VAL A 437 -14.16 -26.53 -3.40
N VAL A 438 -13.99 -27.38 -4.41
CA VAL A 438 -13.00 -27.19 -5.48
C VAL A 438 -13.29 -25.90 -6.26
N LEU A 439 -14.56 -25.62 -6.54
CA LEU A 439 -14.97 -24.41 -7.24
C LEU A 439 -14.64 -23.15 -6.43
N THR A 440 -14.89 -23.17 -5.11
CA THR A 440 -14.55 -22.05 -4.22
C THR A 440 -13.04 -21.79 -4.22
N GLU A 441 -12.22 -22.84 -4.17
CA GLU A 441 -10.76 -22.72 -4.23
C GLU A 441 -10.25 -22.23 -5.58
N ILE A 442 -10.85 -22.70 -6.69
CA ILE A 442 -10.50 -22.24 -8.04
C ILE A 442 -10.89 -20.77 -8.21
N ARG A 443 -12.06 -20.35 -7.73
CA ARG A 443 -12.48 -18.94 -7.72
C ARG A 443 -11.51 -18.09 -6.92
N ALA A 444 -11.07 -18.53 -5.74
CA ALA A 444 -10.05 -17.81 -4.97
C ALA A 444 -8.73 -17.70 -5.75
N LEU A 445 -8.26 -18.79 -6.35
CA LEU A 445 -7.00 -18.81 -7.11
C LEU A 445 -7.05 -17.90 -8.35
N TYR A 446 -8.15 -17.93 -9.10
CA TYR A 446 -8.35 -17.07 -10.27
C TYR A 446 -8.60 -15.62 -9.84
N GLY A 447 -9.34 -15.40 -8.75
CA GLY A 447 -9.59 -14.10 -8.16
C GLY A 447 -8.30 -13.41 -7.72
N ASP A 448 -7.44 -14.11 -6.98
CA ASP A 448 -6.12 -13.62 -6.54
C ASP A 448 -5.22 -13.26 -7.72
N TYR A 449 -5.26 -14.07 -8.79
CA TYR A 449 -4.43 -13.86 -9.95
C TYR A 449 -4.92 -12.73 -10.85
N LEU A 450 -6.23 -12.64 -11.05
CA LEU A 450 -6.89 -11.66 -11.93
C LEU A 450 -7.21 -10.34 -11.20
N GLY A 451 -7.18 -10.33 -9.88
CA GLY A 451 -7.53 -9.18 -9.04
C GLY A 451 -9.04 -8.99 -8.84
N TYR A 452 -9.83 -10.07 -8.98
CA TYR A 452 -11.28 -10.06 -8.74
C TYR A 452 -11.60 -10.76 -7.40
N PRO A 453 -12.56 -10.25 -6.61
CA PRO A 453 -13.13 -11.02 -5.50
C PRO A 453 -13.70 -12.36 -6.02
N PRO A 454 -13.45 -13.49 -5.34
CA PRO A 454 -13.88 -14.80 -5.80
C PRO A 454 -15.41 -14.92 -5.92
N GLU A 455 -16.17 -14.08 -5.23
CA GLU A 455 -17.63 -14.03 -5.27
C GLU A 455 -18.17 -13.39 -6.56
N LEU A 456 -17.34 -12.63 -7.29
CA LEU A 456 -17.69 -12.00 -8.57
C LEU A 456 -17.36 -12.87 -9.79
N LEU A 457 -16.79 -14.05 -9.56
CA LEU A 457 -16.45 -15.00 -10.62
C LEU A 457 -17.51 -16.10 -10.71
N GLY A 458 -18.37 -16.02 -11.73
CA GLY A 458 -19.42 -17.00 -12.00
C GLY A 458 -18.87 -18.35 -12.47
N ASP A 459 -19.66 -19.41 -12.27
CA ASP A 459 -19.28 -20.77 -12.67
C ASP A 459 -19.25 -20.95 -14.19
N ASP A 460 -20.12 -20.20 -14.87
CA ASP A 460 -20.33 -20.26 -16.32
C ASP A 460 -19.63 -19.11 -17.06
N ASP A 461 -18.92 -18.23 -16.34
CA ASP A 461 -18.19 -17.12 -16.96
C ASP A 461 -17.07 -17.68 -17.85
N GLY A 462 -17.10 -17.34 -19.13
CA GLY A 462 -16.09 -17.73 -20.08
C GLY A 462 -14.78 -17.03 -19.78
N LEU A 463 -13.70 -17.81 -19.63
CA LEU A 463 -12.39 -17.29 -19.26
C LEU A 463 -11.90 -16.21 -20.25
N GLU A 464 -12.15 -16.37 -21.54
CA GLU A 464 -11.73 -15.39 -22.56
C GLU A 464 -12.82 -14.35 -22.86
N SER A 465 -14.08 -14.78 -23.01
CA SER A 465 -15.19 -13.92 -23.43
C SER A 465 -15.67 -12.95 -22.36
N ASP A 466 -15.72 -13.41 -21.11
CA ASP A 466 -16.38 -12.68 -20.01
C ASP A 466 -15.35 -12.16 -19.00
N LEU A 467 -14.28 -12.92 -18.76
CA LEU A 467 -13.21 -12.57 -17.82
C LEU A 467 -11.95 -11.98 -18.48
N GLY A 468 -11.88 -11.97 -19.82
CA GLY A 468 -10.78 -11.34 -20.57
C GLY A 468 -9.40 -11.98 -20.33
N VAL A 469 -9.36 -13.25 -19.92
CA VAL A 469 -8.13 -13.99 -19.63
C VAL A 469 -7.52 -14.45 -20.96
N GLU A 470 -6.48 -13.74 -21.40
CA GLU A 470 -5.68 -14.07 -22.58
C GLU A 470 -5.15 -15.53 -22.51
N SER A 471 -5.08 -16.22 -23.65
CA SER A 471 -4.78 -17.67 -23.70
C SER A 471 -3.47 -18.08 -22.99
N LEU A 472 -2.46 -17.20 -22.95
CA LEU A 472 -1.21 -17.44 -22.21
C LEU A 472 -1.41 -17.45 -20.69
N LYS A 473 -2.31 -16.59 -20.17
CA LYS A 473 -2.68 -16.52 -18.75
C LYS A 473 -3.55 -17.72 -18.36
N GLN A 474 -4.40 -18.20 -19.27
CA GLN A 474 -5.18 -19.43 -19.03
C GLN A 474 -4.26 -20.65 -18.85
N VAL A 475 -3.22 -20.79 -19.68
CA VAL A 475 -2.23 -21.87 -19.53
C VAL A 475 -1.52 -21.79 -18.17
N ALA A 476 -1.11 -20.59 -17.75
CA ALA A 476 -0.46 -20.39 -16.45
C ALA A 476 -1.39 -20.70 -15.26
N LEU A 477 -2.64 -20.24 -15.32
CA LEU A 477 -3.66 -20.46 -14.30
C LEU A 477 -4.06 -21.94 -14.20
N LEU A 478 -4.28 -22.60 -15.34
CA LEU A 478 -4.56 -24.04 -15.38
C LEU A 478 -3.35 -24.84 -14.88
N GLY A 479 -2.14 -24.36 -15.13
CA GLY A 479 -0.90 -24.89 -14.57
C GLY A 479 -0.88 -24.86 -13.03
N ARG A 480 -1.31 -23.75 -12.42
CA ARG A 480 -1.42 -23.60 -10.97
C ARG A 480 -2.51 -24.49 -10.36
N VAL A 481 -3.65 -24.64 -11.03
CA VAL A 481 -4.69 -25.59 -10.61
C VAL A 481 -4.17 -27.02 -10.67
N ALA A 482 -3.48 -27.39 -11.76
CA ALA A 482 -2.85 -28.70 -11.92
C ALA A 482 -1.84 -29.00 -10.81
N ASP A 483 -0.98 -28.04 -10.45
CA ASP A 483 -0.02 -28.20 -9.35
C ASP A 483 -0.70 -28.33 -7.99
N ARG A 484 -1.72 -27.49 -7.73
CA ARG A 484 -2.45 -27.48 -6.45
C ARG A 484 -3.15 -28.81 -6.17
N TYR A 485 -3.67 -29.47 -7.19
CA TYR A 485 -4.38 -30.75 -7.04
C TYR A 485 -3.55 -31.98 -7.44
N GLY A 486 -2.30 -31.82 -7.87
CA GLY A 486 -1.44 -32.92 -8.31
C GLY A 486 -1.92 -33.60 -9.60
N LEU A 487 -2.51 -32.84 -10.52
CA LEU A 487 -3.16 -33.33 -11.75
C LEU A 487 -2.42 -32.82 -13.01
N PRO A 488 -1.26 -33.39 -13.39
CA PRO A 488 -0.45 -32.88 -14.50
C PRO A 488 -1.18 -32.94 -15.85
N ASP A 489 -2.08 -33.90 -16.04
CA ASP A 489 -2.85 -34.10 -17.28
C ASP A 489 -3.86 -32.97 -17.56
N LEU A 490 -4.25 -32.22 -16.52
CA LEU A 490 -5.17 -31.08 -16.64
C LEU A 490 -4.59 -30.01 -17.58
N ARG A 491 -3.25 -29.87 -17.63
CA ARG A 491 -2.52 -28.91 -18.47
C ARG A 491 -2.63 -29.19 -19.97
N ALA A 492 -2.85 -30.46 -20.33
CA ALA A 492 -2.94 -30.90 -21.71
C ALA A 492 -4.39 -30.81 -22.26
N ASN A 493 -5.36 -30.45 -21.41
CA ASN A 493 -6.76 -30.43 -21.80
C ASN A 493 -7.11 -29.17 -22.64
N THR A 494 -7.05 -29.33 -23.96
CA THR A 494 -7.30 -28.25 -24.93
C THR A 494 -8.71 -27.65 -24.84
N SER A 495 -9.70 -28.40 -24.33
CA SER A 495 -11.09 -27.92 -24.16
C SER A 495 -11.17 -26.83 -23.09
N LEU A 496 -10.43 -27.00 -21.99
CA LEU A 496 -10.38 -26.01 -20.90
C LEU A 496 -9.63 -24.73 -21.28
N LEU A 497 -8.77 -24.79 -22.30
CA LEU A 497 -7.98 -23.66 -22.81
C LEU A 497 -8.67 -22.87 -23.94
N THR A 498 -9.78 -23.40 -24.49
CA THR A 498 -10.45 -22.80 -25.66
C THR A 498 -11.89 -22.38 -25.36
N VAL A 499 -12.59 -23.10 -24.48
CA VAL A 499 -13.97 -22.78 -24.05
C VAL A 499 -14.15 -23.09 -22.55
N GLY A 500 -13.14 -22.75 -21.76
CA GLY A 500 -13.10 -23.00 -20.32
C GLY A 500 -13.99 -22.02 -19.54
N THR A 501 -14.69 -22.55 -18.55
CA THR A 501 -15.31 -21.80 -17.46
C THR A 501 -14.76 -22.32 -16.14
N LEU A 502 -14.88 -21.55 -15.05
CA LEU A 502 -14.40 -22.01 -13.73
C LEU A 502 -15.12 -23.28 -13.27
N GLY A 503 -16.43 -23.39 -13.56
CA GLY A 503 -17.21 -24.59 -13.31
C GLY A 503 -16.70 -25.82 -14.07
N ARG A 504 -16.31 -25.67 -15.35
CA ARG A 504 -15.73 -26.78 -16.14
C ARG A 504 -14.38 -27.23 -15.62
N ILE A 505 -13.54 -26.30 -15.16
CA ILE A 505 -12.26 -26.64 -14.55
C ILE A 505 -12.49 -27.37 -13.22
N ALA A 506 -13.43 -26.89 -12.39
CA ALA A 506 -13.77 -27.56 -11.13
C ALA A 506 -14.33 -28.97 -11.35
N GLN A 507 -15.19 -29.17 -12.35
CA GLN A 507 -15.69 -30.50 -12.74
C GLN A 507 -14.55 -31.43 -13.18
N ALA A 508 -13.64 -30.93 -14.02
CA ALA A 508 -12.49 -31.71 -14.49
C ALA A 508 -11.56 -32.14 -13.33
N VAL A 509 -11.36 -31.26 -12.34
CA VAL A 509 -10.58 -31.58 -11.14
C VAL A 509 -11.28 -32.64 -10.28
N VAL A 510 -12.58 -32.51 -10.02
CA VAL A 510 -13.34 -33.51 -9.24
C VAL A 510 -13.33 -34.86 -9.94
N GLN A 511 -13.55 -34.89 -11.25
CA GLN A 511 -13.54 -36.13 -12.04
C GLN A 511 -12.16 -36.81 -12.01
N ALA A 512 -11.08 -36.04 -12.26
CA ALA A 512 -9.73 -36.58 -12.27
C ALA A 512 -9.28 -37.08 -10.89
N ARG A 513 -9.73 -36.44 -9.79
CA ARG A 513 -9.50 -36.92 -8.42
C ARG A 513 -10.30 -38.19 -8.11
N GLY A 514 -11.53 -38.30 -8.61
CA GLY A 514 -12.33 -39.53 -8.49
C GLY A 514 -11.67 -40.71 -9.20
N GLU A 515 -11.15 -40.50 -10.41
CA GLU A 515 -10.44 -41.52 -11.20
C GLU A 515 -9.10 -41.92 -10.60
N ALA A 516 -8.38 -40.99 -9.96
CA ALA A 516 -7.13 -41.27 -9.25
C ALA A 516 -7.33 -42.01 -7.91
N THR A 517 -8.50 -41.87 -7.29
CA THR A 517 -8.86 -42.55 -6.04
C THR A 517 -9.42 -43.97 -6.29
N ALA A 518 -9.86 -44.25 -7.52
CA ALA A 518 -10.39 -45.54 -7.95
C ALA A 518 -9.34 -46.50 -8.54
N ARG A 519 -8.09 -46.04 -8.73
CA ARG A 519 -6.92 -46.85 -9.10
C ARG A 519 -6.08 -47.15 -7.86
#